data_AF-A0A5C5Y8E2-F1
#
_entry.id   AF-A0A5C5Y8E2-F1
#
_cell.length_a   1.000
_cell.length_b   1.000
_cell.length_c   1.000
_cell.angle_alpha   90.00
_cell.angle_beta   90.00
_cell.angle_gamma   90.00
#
_symmetry.space_group_name_H-M   'P 1'
#
loop_
_entity.id
_entity.type
_entity.pdbx_description
1 polymer ?
#
loop_
_entity_poly.entity_id
_entity_poly.type
_entity_poly.pdbx_seq_one_letter_code
_entity_poly.pdbx_strand_id
1 'polypeptide(L)'
;MEKWFRISLFGLLWCATVVGFTSARGPEVLSLIVFESEFLLNYVHFLSMLLLSVAASWLRVPPKIATRYVFLACYAIAIEATHLVSPARSFELVDLAQNLLGVLIGFLITAVLRIGWTKQIKTRSDSPSDYLSLLNRVDSLD
;
A
#
# COMPACT_ATOMS: atom_id res chain seq x y z
N MET A 1 16.09 -13.55 0.17
CA MET A 1 15.28 -12.32 0.03
C MET A 1 13.81 -12.53 0.38
N GLU A 2 13.17 -13.61 -0.07
CA GLU A 2 11.75 -13.90 0.20
C GLU A 2 11.37 -13.95 1.70
N LYS A 3 12.24 -14.49 2.57
CA LYS A 3 12.00 -14.55 4.02
C LYS A 3 11.92 -13.15 4.65
N TRP A 4 12.81 -12.24 4.25
CA TRP A 4 12.83 -10.87 4.72
C TRP A 4 11.64 -10.05 4.18
N PHE A 5 11.18 -10.33 2.96
CA PHE A 5 9.94 -9.77 2.40
C PHE A 5 8.72 -10.17 3.21
N ARG A 6 8.57 -11.46 3.52
CA ARG A 6 7.47 -11.95 4.36
C ARG A 6 7.50 -11.25 5.72
N ILE A 7 8.68 -11.07 6.31
CA ILE A 7 8.84 -10.37 7.59
C ILE A 7 8.50 -8.88 7.48
N SER A 8 8.97 -8.17 6.45
CA SER A 8 8.71 -6.74 6.28
C SER A 8 7.26 -6.46 5.90
N LEU A 9 6.67 -7.24 5.00
CA LEU A 9 5.26 -7.13 4.65
C LEU A 9 4.39 -7.49 5.85
N PHE A 10 4.70 -8.59 6.56
CA PHE A 10 3.99 -8.94 7.79
C PHE A 10 4.16 -7.87 8.86
N GLY A 11 5.34 -7.25 8.99
CA GLY A 11 5.56 -6.13 9.90
C GLY A 11 4.74 -4.90 9.53
N LEU A 12 4.67 -4.53 8.24
CA LEU A 12 3.86 -3.41 7.77
C LEU A 12 2.35 -3.68 7.94
N LEU A 13 1.90 -4.89 7.60
CA LEU A 13 0.53 -5.32 7.81
C LEU A 13 0.20 -5.36 9.31
N TRP A 14 1.11 -5.87 10.14
CA TRP A 14 0.95 -5.89 11.59
C TRP A 14 0.86 -4.47 12.16
N CYS A 15 1.74 -3.56 11.74
CA CYS A 15 1.66 -2.15 12.15
C CYS A 15 0.34 -1.51 11.71
N ALA A 16 -0.10 -1.71 10.47
CA ALA A 16 -1.37 -1.20 9.98
C ALA A 16 -2.57 -1.80 10.74
N THR A 17 -2.50 -3.08 11.10
CA THR A 17 -3.51 -3.77 11.91
C THR A 17 -3.53 -3.24 13.34
N VAL A 18 -2.37 -3.07 13.97
CA VAL A 18 -2.26 -2.52 15.35
C VAL A 18 -2.80 -1.10 15.38
N VAL A 19 -2.40 -0.23 14.43
CA VAL A 19 -2.94 1.13 14.32
C VAL A 19 -4.46 1.09 14.16
N GLY A 20 -4.98 0.28 13.24
CA GLY A 20 -6.42 0.13 13.01
C GLY A 20 -7.21 -0.45 14.19
N PHE A 21 -6.61 -1.36 14.95
CA PHE A 21 -7.26 -1.97 16.11
C PHE A 21 -7.20 -1.05 17.34
N THR A 22 -6.11 -0.28 17.50
CA THR A 22 -6.02 0.74 18.54
C THR A 22 -6.98 1.90 18.28
N SER A 23 -7.24 2.26 17.02
CA SER A 23 -8.28 3.23 16.68
C SER A 23 -9.71 2.72 16.90
N ALA A 24 -9.92 1.40 16.94
CA ALA A 24 -11.21 0.79 17.26
C ALA A 24 -11.53 0.70 18.76
N ARG A 25 -10.57 0.94 19.68
CA ARG A 25 -10.76 0.77 21.14
C ARG A 25 -11.17 2.03 21.92
N GLY A 26 -11.57 3.09 21.22
CA GLY A 26 -12.07 4.32 21.85
C GLY A 26 -10.97 5.29 22.33
N PRO A 27 -11.36 6.53 22.70
CA PRO A 27 -10.45 7.67 22.86
C PRO A 27 -9.47 7.57 24.05
N GLU A 28 -9.69 6.66 25.01
CA GLU A 28 -8.86 6.56 26.22
C GLU A 28 -7.43 6.05 25.94
N VAL A 29 -7.22 5.25 24.89
CA VAL A 29 -5.88 4.74 24.52
C VAL A 29 -5.19 5.65 23.49
N LEU A 30 -5.97 6.41 22.73
CA LEU A 30 -5.50 7.30 21.67
C LEU A 30 -5.07 8.69 22.17
N SER A 31 -5.57 9.13 23.33
CA SER A 31 -5.22 10.41 23.96
C SER A 31 -3.75 10.53 24.35
N LEU A 32 -3.02 9.42 24.45
CA LEU A 32 -1.58 9.40 24.75
C LEU A 32 -0.67 9.62 23.52
N ILE A 33 -1.18 9.50 22.28
CA ILE A 33 -0.34 9.54 21.06
C ILE A 33 -0.93 10.39 19.93
N VAL A 34 -2.25 10.64 19.86
CA VAL A 34 -2.88 11.22 18.66
C VAL A 34 -3.52 12.58 18.94
N PHE A 35 -2.95 13.58 18.26
CA PHE A 35 -3.51 14.90 17.97
C PHE A 35 -5.01 14.80 17.61
N GLU A 36 -5.85 15.61 18.25
CA GLU A 36 -7.31 15.72 18.08
C GLU A 36 -7.73 16.21 16.68
N SER A 37 -7.40 15.49 15.60
CA SER A 37 -8.00 15.76 14.30
C SER A 37 -8.84 14.57 13.88
N GLU A 38 -10.16 14.77 13.84
CA GLU A 38 -11.13 13.87 13.20
C GLU A 38 -10.68 13.48 11.78
N PHE A 39 -9.94 14.37 11.12
CA PHE A 39 -9.28 14.13 9.85
C PHE A 39 -8.32 12.93 9.90
N LEU A 40 -7.39 12.88 10.85
CA LEU A 40 -6.45 11.75 10.94
C LEU A 40 -7.21 10.45 11.23
N LEU A 41 -8.24 10.50 12.08
CA LEU A 41 -9.03 9.32 12.46
C LEU A 41 -9.80 8.73 11.26
N ASN A 42 -10.37 9.59 10.42
CA ASN A 42 -11.18 9.18 9.27
C ASN A 42 -10.34 8.75 8.07
N TYR A 43 -9.13 9.30 7.91
CA TYR A 43 -8.30 9.04 6.72
C TYR A 43 -7.06 8.16 7.00
N VAL A 44 -6.82 7.72 8.23
CA VAL A 44 -5.63 6.91 8.57
C VAL A 44 -5.57 5.61 7.77
N HIS A 45 -6.69 4.92 7.60
CA HIS A 45 -6.73 3.66 6.87
C HIS A 45 -6.51 3.88 5.37
N PHE A 46 -7.15 4.91 4.79
CA PHE A 46 -6.87 5.36 3.43
C PHE A 46 -5.38 5.66 3.21
N LEU A 47 -4.78 6.50 4.07
CA LEU A 47 -3.38 6.90 3.94
C LEU A 47 -2.43 5.71 4.13
N SER A 48 -2.76 4.81 5.06
CA SER A 48 -2.01 3.57 5.29
C SER A 48 -2.04 2.67 4.07
N MET A 49 -3.20 2.48 3.45
CA MET A 49 -3.35 1.68 2.22
C MET A 49 -2.62 2.31 1.04
N LEU A 50 -2.68 3.63 0.91
CA LEU A 50 -1.96 4.39 -0.10
C LEU A 50 -0.43 4.19 0.04
N LEU A 51 0.10 4.42 1.23
CA LEU A 51 1.53 4.27 1.52
C LEU A 51 1.99 2.83 1.32
N LEU A 52 1.20 1.86 1.80
CA LEU A 52 1.50 0.43 1.66
C LEU A 52 1.49 -0.01 0.20
N SER A 53 0.55 0.51 -0.60
CA SER A 53 0.46 0.26 -2.04
C SER A 53 1.67 0.80 -2.81
N VAL A 54 2.07 2.04 -2.53
CA VAL A 54 3.29 2.61 -3.10
C VAL A 54 4.50 1.78 -2.67
N ALA A 55 4.68 1.52 -1.38
CA ALA A 55 5.80 0.74 -0.85
C ALA A 55 5.88 -0.68 -1.47
N ALA A 56 4.75 -1.39 -1.57
CA ALA A 56 4.67 -2.72 -2.17
C ALA A 56 5.10 -2.75 -3.65
N SER A 57 5.00 -1.62 -4.33
CA SER A 57 5.40 -1.47 -5.73
C SER A 57 6.89 -1.20 -5.92
N TRP A 58 7.52 -0.56 -4.94
CA TRP A 58 8.95 -0.30 -4.91
C TRP A 58 9.76 -1.46 -4.33
N LEU A 59 9.11 -2.35 -3.56
CA LEU A 59 9.66 -3.60 -3.09
C LEU A 59 9.94 -4.54 -4.28
N ARG A 60 11.19 -4.88 -4.55
CA ARG A 60 11.63 -5.70 -5.70
C ARG A 60 11.61 -7.21 -5.39
N VAL A 61 10.44 -7.81 -5.11
CA VAL A 61 10.43 -9.09 -4.35
C VAL A 61 9.42 -10.19 -4.69
N PRO A 62 9.22 -10.69 -5.91
CA PRO A 62 8.05 -11.54 -6.22
C PRO A 62 6.75 -11.31 -5.39
N PRO A 63 5.67 -12.06 -5.62
CA PRO A 63 5.12 -12.25 -6.97
C PRO A 63 5.05 -10.94 -7.79
N LYS A 64 4.55 -11.04 -9.03
CA LYS A 64 4.30 -9.91 -9.92
C LYS A 64 3.51 -8.80 -9.22
N ILE A 65 3.75 -7.55 -9.60
CA ILE A 65 3.07 -6.38 -9.06
C ILE A 65 1.55 -6.55 -8.97
N ALA A 66 0.90 -7.04 -10.03
CA ALA A 66 -0.54 -7.24 -10.06
C ALA A 66 -1.03 -8.11 -8.90
N THR A 67 -0.32 -9.20 -8.59
CA THR A 67 -0.65 -10.08 -7.46
C THR A 67 -0.56 -9.37 -6.12
N ARG A 68 0.42 -8.47 -5.95
CA ARG A 68 0.55 -7.68 -4.71
C ARG A 68 -0.62 -6.74 -4.52
N TYR A 69 -1.10 -6.11 -5.59
CA TYR A 69 -2.28 -5.26 -5.55
C TYR A 69 -3.56 -6.02 -5.21
N VAL A 70 -3.70 -7.26 -5.71
CA VAL A 70 -4.78 -8.16 -5.28
C VAL A 70 -4.67 -8.46 -3.79
N PHE A 71 -3.48 -8.81 -3.28
CA PHE A 71 -3.28 -9.02 -1.84
C PHE A 71 -3.63 -7.78 -1.01
N LEU A 72 -3.26 -6.58 -1.45
CA LEU A 72 -3.58 -5.33 -0.77
C LEU A 72 -5.09 -5.03 -0.79
N ALA A 73 -5.77 -5.30 -1.90
CA ALA A 73 -7.22 -5.17 -1.96
C ALA A 73 -7.93 -6.17 -1.02
N CYS A 74 -7.49 -7.43 -1.00
CA CYS A 74 -7.98 -8.42 -0.03
C CYS A 74 -7.71 -7.99 1.41
N TYR A 75 -6.55 -7.39 1.67
CA TYR A 75 -6.19 -6.88 3.00
C TYR A 75 -7.07 -5.69 3.42
N ALA A 76 -7.37 -4.76 2.50
CA ALA A 76 -8.32 -3.67 2.76
C ALA A 76 -9.71 -4.18 3.14
N ILE A 77 -10.20 -5.22 2.45
CA ILE A 77 -11.45 -5.90 2.79
C ILE A 77 -11.35 -6.57 4.16
N ALA A 78 -10.25 -7.27 4.43
CA ALA A 78 -10.07 -7.98 5.69
C ALA A 78 -10.04 -7.04 6.90
N ILE A 79 -9.38 -5.87 6.80
CA ILE A 79 -9.39 -4.85 7.85
C ILE A 79 -10.82 -4.41 8.15
N GLU A 80 -11.60 -4.03 7.13
CA GLU A 80 -12.97 -3.59 7.38
C GLU A 80 -13.84 -4.73 7.94
N ALA A 81 -13.62 -5.96 7.48
CA ALA A 81 -14.31 -7.14 8.01
C ALA A 81 -14.00 -7.39 9.50
N THR A 82 -12.85 -6.93 10.03
CA THR A 82 -12.58 -7.03 11.47
C THR A 82 -13.53 -6.19 12.32
N HIS A 83 -14.12 -5.12 11.75
CA HIS A 83 -15.13 -4.32 12.45
C HIS A 83 -16.41 -5.12 12.73
N LEU A 84 -16.72 -6.17 11.96
CA LEU A 84 -17.86 -7.04 12.26
C LEU A 84 -17.75 -7.77 13.61
N VAL A 85 -16.53 -7.88 14.16
CA VAL A 85 -16.25 -8.55 15.43
C VAL A 85 -15.96 -7.52 16.54
N SER A 86 -15.81 -6.23 16.21
CA SER A 86 -15.52 -5.17 17.16
C SER A 86 -16.81 -4.52 17.66
N PRO A 87 -17.13 -4.57 18.97
CA PRO A 87 -18.36 -3.98 19.49
C PRO A 87 -18.39 -2.45 19.42
N ALA A 88 -17.25 -1.79 19.13
CA ALA A 88 -17.13 -0.33 19.10
C ALA A 88 -17.12 0.27 17.68
N ARG A 89 -17.07 -0.55 16.63
CA ARG A 89 -17.10 -0.08 15.23
C ARG A 89 -18.06 -0.93 14.41
N SER A 90 -18.80 -0.32 13.50
CA SER A 90 -19.56 -1.02 12.47
C SER A 90 -18.74 -1.16 11.18
N PHE A 91 -19.08 -2.18 10.39
CA PHE A 91 -18.61 -2.27 9.00
C PHE A 91 -19.26 -1.14 8.18
N GLU A 92 -18.45 -0.30 7.56
CA GLU A 92 -18.94 0.78 6.71
C GLU A 92 -18.43 0.64 5.27
N LEU A 93 -19.36 0.61 4.30
CA LEU A 93 -19.01 0.52 2.89
C LEU A 93 -18.20 1.74 2.41
N VAL A 94 -18.42 2.91 3.01
CA VAL A 94 -17.67 4.13 2.70
C VAL A 94 -16.22 3.98 3.13
N ASP A 95 -15.96 3.47 4.34
CA ASP A 95 -14.61 3.20 4.85
C ASP A 95 -13.88 2.15 3.98
N LEU A 96 -14.58 1.08 3.58
CA LEU A 96 -14.03 0.10 2.65
C LEU A 96 -13.66 0.74 1.30
N ALA A 97 -14.56 1.55 0.74
CA ALA A 97 -14.34 2.23 -0.54
C ALA A 97 -13.13 3.17 -0.45
N GLN A 98 -12.97 3.90 0.65
CA GLN A 98 -11.79 4.71 0.89
C GLN A 98 -10.51 3.86 0.95
N ASN A 99 -10.52 2.74 1.68
CA ASN A 99 -9.35 1.86 1.76
C ASN A 99 -8.94 1.30 0.39
N LEU A 100 -9.91 0.86 -0.41
CA LEU A 100 -9.68 0.41 -1.79
C LEU A 100 -9.21 1.55 -2.69
N LEU A 101 -9.72 2.77 -2.50
CA LEU A 101 -9.27 3.95 -3.21
C LEU A 101 -7.80 4.27 -2.91
N GLY A 102 -7.35 4.09 -1.67
CA GLY A 102 -5.94 4.22 -1.29
C GLY A 102 -5.05 3.25 -2.08
N VAL A 103 -5.47 1.98 -2.20
CA VAL A 103 -4.78 0.97 -3.02
C VAL A 103 -4.75 1.37 -4.50
N LEU A 104 -5.88 1.83 -5.04
CA LEU A 104 -5.99 2.24 -6.45
C LEU A 104 -5.11 3.47 -6.76
N ILE A 105 -5.14 4.48 -5.90
CA ILE A 105 -4.32 5.69 -6.11
C ILE A 105 -2.83 5.34 -6.02
N GLY A 106 -2.42 4.48 -5.09
CA GLY A 106 -1.02 4.04 -5.01
C GLY A 106 -0.57 3.26 -6.25
N PHE A 107 -1.46 2.48 -6.87
CA PHE A 107 -1.24 1.86 -8.18
C PHE A 107 -0.98 2.90 -9.26
N LEU A 108 -1.86 3.89 -9.37
CA LEU A 108 -1.77 4.93 -10.40
C LEU A 108 -0.49 5.77 -10.24
N ILE A 109 -0.15 6.16 -9.01
CA ILE A 109 1.11 6.88 -8.72
C ILE A 109 2.30 6.05 -9.22
N THR A 110 2.35 4.77 -8.86
CA THR A 110 3.42 3.87 -9.30
C THR A 110 3.48 3.78 -10.83
N ALA A 111 2.34 3.61 -11.50
CA ALA A 111 2.28 3.51 -12.94
C ALA A 111 2.80 4.78 -13.64
N VAL A 112 2.40 5.96 -13.16
CA VAL A 112 2.88 7.25 -13.68
C VAL A 112 4.39 7.40 -13.49
N LEU A 113 4.90 7.08 -12.29
CA LEU A 113 6.34 7.16 -12.00
C LEU A 113 7.15 6.21 -12.89
N ARG A 114 6.66 4.99 -13.12
CA ARG A 114 7.30 4.02 -14.03
C ARG A 114 7.31 4.53 -15.48
N ILE A 115 6.20 5.04 -15.99
CA ILE A 115 6.13 5.60 -17.34
C ILE A 115 7.13 6.75 -17.50
N GLY A 116 7.20 7.64 -16.51
CA GLY A 116 8.17 8.75 -16.50
C GLY A 116 9.62 8.25 -16.54
N TRP A 117 9.93 7.23 -15.74
CA TRP A 117 11.26 6.60 -15.70
C TRP A 117 11.63 5.94 -17.03
N THR A 118 10.73 5.18 -17.64
CA THR A 118 10.96 4.53 -18.94
C THR A 118 11.20 5.56 -20.06
N LYS A 119 10.47 6.68 -20.04
CA LYS A 119 10.70 7.79 -21.00
C LYS A 119 12.10 8.38 -20.84
N GLN A 120 12.57 8.59 -19.59
CA GLN A 120 13.93 9.09 -19.33
C GLN A 120 15.02 8.12 -19.83
N ILE A 121 14.83 6.81 -19.62
CA ILE A 121 15.75 5.79 -20.16
C ILE A 121 15.81 5.88 -21.69
N LYS A 122 14.64 5.99 -22.35
CA LYS A 122 14.57 6.12 -23.81
C LYS A 122 15.32 7.33 -24.33
N THR A 123 15.21 8.48 -23.66
CA THR A 123 15.92 9.72 -24.06
C THR A 123 17.43 9.67 -23.81
N ARG A 124 17.89 8.83 -22.88
CA ARG A 124 19.31 8.74 -22.48
C ARG A 124 20.07 7.65 -23.25
N SER A 125 19.37 6.87 -24.06
CA SER A 125 19.95 5.76 -24.80
C SER A 125 20.39 6.20 -26.19
N ASP A 126 21.69 6.20 -26.44
CA ASP A 126 22.26 6.61 -27.73
C ASP A 126 22.05 5.56 -28.84
N SER A 127 21.80 4.30 -28.46
CA SER A 127 21.55 3.19 -29.40
C SER A 127 20.36 2.31 -29.00
N PRO A 128 19.70 1.61 -29.95
CA PRO A 128 18.61 0.67 -29.64
C PRO A 128 19.04 -0.51 -28.75
N SER A 129 20.30 -0.98 -28.85
CA SER A 129 20.81 -2.06 -28.00
C SER A 129 20.99 -1.63 -26.56
N ASP A 130 21.43 -0.38 -26.33
CA ASP A 130 21.53 0.17 -24.98
C ASP A 130 20.15 0.32 -24.34
N TYR A 131 19.14 0.75 -25.12
CA TYR A 131 17.76 0.89 -24.63
C TYR A 131 17.21 -0.46 -24.19
N LEU A 132 17.33 -1.50 -25.02
CA LEU A 132 16.87 -2.84 -24.70
C LEU A 132 17.64 -3.43 -23.51
N SER A 133 18.94 -3.16 -23.39
CA SER A 133 19.72 -3.60 -22.22
C SER A 133 19.22 -2.92 -20.94
N LEU A 134 18.91 -1.63 -20.99
CA LEU A 134 18.40 -0.85 -19.85
C LEU A 134 16.96 -1.24 -19.50
N LEU A 135 16.11 -1.50 -20.51
CA LEU A 135 14.74 -1.96 -20.31
C LEU A 135 14.70 -3.37 -19.74
N ASN A 136 15.48 -4.30 -20.32
CA ASN A 136 15.59 -5.65 -19.78
C ASN A 136 16.15 -5.63 -18.37
N ARG A 137 17.02 -4.67 -18.02
CA ARG A 137 17.47 -4.46 -16.64
C ARG A 137 16.37 -3.94 -15.71
N VAL A 138 15.32 -3.31 -16.23
CA VAL A 138 14.15 -2.87 -15.47
C VAL A 138 13.13 -4.01 -15.38
N ASP A 139 12.86 -4.70 -16.48
CA ASP A 139 11.85 -5.76 -16.57
C ASP A 139 12.30 -7.08 -15.92
N SER A 140 13.61 -7.39 -15.92
CA SER A 140 14.17 -8.51 -15.15
C SER A 140 14.15 -8.28 -13.63
N LEU A 141 13.71 -7.10 -13.17
CA LEU A 141 13.53 -6.78 -11.75
C LEU A 141 12.06 -6.94 -11.27
N ASP A 142 11.12 -7.31 -12.15
CA ASP A 142 9.70 -7.59 -11.86
C ASP A 142 9.37 -9.09 -11.80
#